data_AF-A0A2E5GR36-F1
#
_entry.id   AF-A0A2E5GR36-F1
#
_cell.length_a   1.000
_cell.length_b   1.000
_cell.length_c   1.000
_cell.angle_alpha   90.00
_cell.angle_beta   90.00
_cell.angle_gamma   90.00
#
_symmetry.space_group_name_H-M   'P 1'
#
loop_
_entity.id
_entity.type
_entity.pdbx_description
1 polymer ?
#
loop_
_entity_poly.entity_id
_entity_poly.type
_entity_poly.pdbx_seq_one_letter_code
_entity_poly.pdbx_strand_id
1 'polypeptide(L)'
;MKPIIKLLNLRHRNVNHIGLQFAYHDGLKAVIKYELQAQWSQTHRVWYVLDTPENLKRIYSVLAALCTIDTSSYEARQSSNKETQPLTATQRSVLNGYYQYLRGKRYSESTIKTISFSFQNL
;
A
#
# COMPACT_ATOMS: atom_id res chain seq x y z
N MET A 1 -22.97 8.31 19.07
CA MET A 1 -22.75 7.43 17.91
C MET A 1 -21.27 7.04 17.89
N LYS A 2 -20.92 5.76 17.82
CA LYS A 2 -19.50 5.36 17.81
C LYS A 2 -18.89 5.71 16.45
N PRO A 3 -17.69 6.31 16.40
CA PRO A 3 -17.01 6.58 15.14
C PRO A 3 -16.65 5.26 14.45
N ILE A 4 -16.59 5.29 13.12
CA ILE A 4 -16.23 4.15 12.28
C ILE A 4 -14.88 4.44 11.64
N ILE A 5 -13.96 3.50 11.74
CA ILE A 5 -12.64 3.54 11.09
C ILE A 5 -12.59 2.43 10.05
N LYS A 6 -12.26 2.80 8.81
CA LYS A 6 -12.05 1.88 7.70
C LYS A 6 -10.56 1.59 7.55
N LEU A 7 -10.20 0.31 7.55
CA LEU A 7 -8.86 -0.14 7.22
C LEU A 7 -8.71 -0.26 5.70
N LEU A 8 -7.66 0.35 5.19
CA LEU A 8 -7.34 0.39 3.77
C LEU A 8 -5.96 -0.23 3.54
N ASN A 9 -5.81 -0.95 2.44
CA ASN A 9 -4.48 -1.34 1.97
C ASN A 9 -3.82 -0.19 1.23
N LEU A 10 -2.71 0.31 1.76
CA LEU A 10 -1.97 1.39 1.15
C LEU A 10 -0.58 0.91 0.74
N ARG A 11 -0.27 0.94 -0.57
CA ARG A 11 1.08 0.63 -1.06
C ARG A 11 1.81 1.93 -1.38
N HIS A 12 2.90 2.18 -0.68
CA HIS A 12 3.72 3.38 -0.85
C HIS A 12 5.19 2.99 -0.89
N ARG A 13 5.92 3.43 -1.92
CA ARG A 13 7.35 3.12 -2.13
C ARG A 13 7.68 1.63 -2.07
N ASN A 14 6.84 0.80 -2.70
CA ASN A 14 6.96 -0.66 -2.72
C ASN A 14 6.80 -1.36 -1.36
N VAL A 15 6.29 -0.65 -0.34
CA VAL A 15 6.04 -1.18 1.00
C VAL A 15 4.54 -1.11 1.30
N ASN A 16 4.01 -2.17 1.90
CA ASN A 16 2.62 -2.23 2.32
C ASN A 16 2.43 -1.49 3.65
N HIS A 17 1.36 -0.73 3.72
CA HIS A 17 0.96 0.06 4.87
C HIS A 17 -0.53 -0.16 5.11
N ILE A 18 -0.92 -0.08 6.38
CA ILE A 18 -2.31 -0.09 6.80
C ILE A 18 -2.77 1.36 6.90
N GLY A 19 -3.69 1.75 6.02
CA GLY A 19 -4.37 3.04 6.04
C GLY A 19 -5.56 3.04 6.98
N LEU A 20 -5.72 4.11 7.75
CA LEU A 20 -6.78 4.36 8.72
C LEU A 20 -7.60 5.56 8.22
N GLN A 21 -8.76 5.28 7.62
CA GLN A 21 -9.67 6.30 7.11
C GLN A 21 -10.90 6.44 8.01
N PHE A 22 -11.21 7.67 8.44
CA PHE A 22 -12.32 7.94 9.34
C PHE A 22 -12.81 9.38 9.19
N ALA A 23 -14.05 9.63 9.62
CA ALA A 23 -14.58 10.99 9.70
C ALA A 23 -13.80 11.79 10.77
N TYR A 24 -13.59 13.08 10.54
CA TYR A 24 -12.77 13.91 11.43
C TYR A 24 -13.25 13.82 12.89
N HIS A 25 -12.34 13.42 13.78
CA HIS A 25 -12.60 13.28 15.20
C HIS A 25 -11.31 13.51 15.99
N ASP A 26 -11.25 14.56 16.80
CA ASP A 26 -10.01 15.00 17.47
C ASP A 26 -9.44 13.93 18.42
N GLY A 27 -10.29 13.30 19.23
CA GLY A 27 -9.86 12.22 20.14
C GLY A 27 -9.21 11.03 19.41
N LEU A 28 -9.85 10.53 18.35
CA LEU A 28 -9.29 9.45 17.54
C LEU A 28 -8.00 9.86 16.83
N LYS A 29 -7.94 11.08 16.31
CA LYS A 29 -6.73 11.60 15.67
C LYS A 29 -5.56 11.62 16.65
N ALA A 30 -5.77 12.06 17.89
CA ALA A 30 -4.73 12.06 18.92
C ALA A 30 -4.25 10.63 19.23
N VAL A 31 -5.19 9.70 19.44
CA VAL A 31 -4.88 8.29 19.70
C VAL A 31 -4.10 7.67 18.54
N ILE A 32 -4.56 7.85 17.29
CA ILE A 32 -3.90 7.30 16.10
C ILE A 32 -2.49 7.89 15.94
N LYS A 33 -2.31 9.18 16.19
CA LYS A 33 -1.01 9.83 16.07
C LYS A 33 -0.02 9.37 17.14
N TYR A 34 -0.44 9.30 18.41
CA TYR A 34 0.47 9.04 19.53
C TYR A 34 0.57 7.56 19.88
N GLU A 35 -0.57 6.88 20.00
CA GLU A 35 -0.61 5.46 20.41
C GLU A 35 -0.24 4.51 19.28
N LEU A 36 -0.61 4.83 18.03
CA LEU A 36 -0.25 3.99 16.87
C LEU A 36 0.99 4.49 16.14
N GLN A 37 1.55 5.64 16.57
CA GLN A 37 2.68 6.30 15.89
C GLN A 37 2.44 6.47 14.38
N ALA A 38 1.18 6.69 13.99
CA ALA A 38 0.79 6.75 12.60
C ALA A 38 1.26 8.05 11.93
N GLN A 39 1.56 7.96 10.64
CA GLN A 39 1.97 9.08 9.82
C GLN A 39 0.81 9.57 8.96
N TRP A 40 0.73 10.88 8.71
CA TRP A 40 -0.26 11.45 7.81
C TRP A 40 0.24 11.40 6.36
N SER A 41 -0.52 10.76 5.47
CA SER A 41 -0.30 10.88 4.03
C SER A 41 -1.08 12.06 3.48
N GLN A 42 -0.38 13.09 3.00
CA GLN A 42 -1.04 14.23 2.35
C GLN A 42 -1.70 13.82 1.02
N THR A 43 -1.07 12.93 0.26
CA THR A 43 -1.56 12.45 -1.04
C THR A 43 -2.84 11.64 -0.90
N HIS A 44 -2.88 10.72 0.07
CA HIS A 44 -4.03 9.84 0.27
C HIS A 44 -5.03 10.38 1.30
N ARG A 45 -4.69 11.48 1.98
CA ARG A 45 -5.48 12.09 3.06
C ARG A 45 -5.90 11.08 4.12
N VAL A 46 -4.97 10.22 4.49
CA VAL A 46 -5.19 9.06 5.37
C VAL A 46 -4.00 8.93 6.32
N TRP A 47 -4.29 8.52 7.55
CA TRP A 47 -3.27 8.11 8.51
C TRP A 47 -2.81 6.69 8.18
N TYR A 48 -1.51 6.42 8.24
CA TYR A 48 -1.01 5.09 7.90
C TYR A 48 0.11 4.63 8.83
N VAL A 49 0.22 3.32 8.99
CA VAL A 49 1.30 2.62 9.68
C VAL A 49 1.85 1.50 8.78
N LEU A 50 3.05 1.00 9.08
CA LEU A 50 3.60 -0.13 8.36
C LEU A 50 2.71 -1.37 8.54
N ASP A 51 2.50 -2.13 7.46
CA ASP A 51 1.73 -3.38 7.49
C ASP A 51 2.56 -4.50 8.12
N THR A 52 2.55 -4.56 9.45
CA THR A 52 3.15 -5.62 10.25
C THR A 52 2.10 -6.26 11.16
N PRO A 53 2.24 -7.56 11.51
CA PRO A 53 1.34 -8.23 12.44
C PRO A 53 1.23 -7.51 13.79
N GLU A 54 2.35 -6.93 14.25
CA GLU A 54 2.43 -6.16 15.50
C GLU A 54 1.58 -4.87 15.43
N ASN A 55 1.72 -4.10 14.35
CA ASN A 55 0.93 -2.88 14.16
C ASN A 55 -0.55 -3.19 13.98
N LEU A 56 -0.89 -4.26 13.26
CA LEU A 56 -2.26 -4.72 13.11
C LEU A 56 -2.86 -5.09 14.48
N LYS A 57 -2.16 -5.89 15.29
CA LYS A 57 -2.59 -6.24 16.65
C LYS A 57 -2.76 -4.99 17.53
N ARG A 58 -1.85 -4.02 17.42
CA ARG A 58 -1.92 -2.76 18.16
C ARG A 58 -3.12 -1.90 17.75
N ILE A 59 -3.41 -1.82 16.45
CA ILE A 59 -4.62 -1.16 15.91
C ILE A 59 -5.87 -1.75 16.58
N TYR A 60 -6.04 -3.07 16.54
CA TYR A 60 -7.21 -3.71 17.16
C TYR A 60 -7.24 -3.47 18.67
N SER A 61 -6.11 -3.60 19.38
CA SER A 61 -6.06 -3.41 20.82
C SER A 61 -6.44 -2.00 21.27
N VAL A 62 -5.99 -0.97 20.53
CA VAL A 62 -6.21 0.44 20.89
C VAL A 62 -7.59 0.91 20.44
N LEU A 63 -8.03 0.51 19.23
CA LEU A 63 -9.20 1.06 18.59
C LEU A 63 -10.49 0.27 18.86
N ALA A 64 -10.43 -1.02 19.21
CA ALA A 64 -11.63 -1.84 19.43
C ALA A 64 -12.52 -1.32 20.56
N ALA A 65 -11.94 -0.69 21.59
CA ALA A 65 -12.70 -0.09 22.67
C ALA A 65 -13.36 1.25 22.28
N LEU A 66 -12.75 1.97 21.32
CA LEU A 66 -13.09 3.36 21.00
C LEU A 66 -14.00 3.52 19.77
N CYS A 67 -13.94 2.59 18.83
CA CYS A 67 -14.60 2.72 17.53
C CYS A 67 -14.96 1.37 16.92
N THR A 68 -15.79 1.40 15.88
CA THR A 68 -16.06 0.23 15.04
C THR A 68 -15.03 0.17 13.92
N ILE A 69 -14.31 -0.94 13.81
CA ILE A 69 -13.29 -1.16 12.78
C ILE A 69 -13.93 -1.93 11.61
N ASP A 70 -13.91 -1.32 10.43
CA ASP A 70 -14.35 -1.91 9.17
C ASP A 70 -13.13 -2.41 8.38
N THR A 71 -12.99 -3.73 8.30
CA THR A 71 -11.86 -4.42 7.65
C THR A 71 -12.21 -4.88 6.22
N SER A 72 -13.42 -4.63 5.72
CA SER A 72 -13.91 -5.15 4.44
C SER A 72 -12.96 -4.87 3.26
N SER A 73 -12.44 -3.64 3.19
CA SER A 73 -11.51 -3.20 2.15
C SER A 73 -10.07 -3.70 2.37
N TYR A 74 -9.71 -4.04 3.61
CA TYR A 74 -8.41 -4.58 3.96
C TYR A 74 -8.30 -6.08 3.61
N GLU A 75 -9.33 -6.87 3.93
CA GLU A 75 -9.39 -8.32 3.67
C GLU A 75 -9.54 -8.67 2.18
N ALA A 76 -10.24 -7.84 1.40
CA ALA A 76 -10.39 -8.03 -0.06
C ALA A 76 -9.04 -8.05 -0.82
N ARG A 77 -7.98 -7.47 -0.24
CA ARG A 77 -6.64 -7.56 -0.83
C ARG A 77 -5.87 -8.80 -0.42
N GLN A 78 -6.00 -9.26 0.82
CA GLN A 78 -5.33 -10.50 1.23
C GLN A 78 -5.77 -11.68 0.35
N SER A 79 -7.04 -11.68 -0.07
CA SER A 79 -7.62 -12.66 -1.00
C SER A 79 -7.25 -12.44 -2.47
N SER A 80 -6.79 -11.24 -2.88
CA SER A 80 -6.33 -10.93 -4.24
C SER A 80 -4.81 -10.83 -4.39
N ASN A 81 -4.05 -11.00 -3.31
CA ASN A 81 -2.63 -11.34 -3.33
C ASN A 81 -2.46 -12.77 -3.91
N LYS A 82 -2.80 -12.94 -5.19
CA LYS A 82 -2.04 -13.86 -6.03
C LYS A 82 -0.61 -13.35 -5.90
N GLU A 83 0.22 -14.10 -5.18
CA GLU A 83 1.67 -13.94 -5.20
C GLU A 83 2.06 -13.53 -6.62
N THR A 84 2.83 -12.45 -6.75
CA THR A 84 3.41 -12.06 -8.05
C THR A 84 4.01 -13.32 -8.66
N GLN A 85 3.29 -13.91 -9.61
CA GLN A 85 3.76 -15.15 -10.21
C GLN A 85 5.12 -14.81 -10.81
N PRO A 86 6.16 -15.60 -10.52
CA PRO A 86 7.45 -15.35 -11.13
C PRO A 86 7.23 -15.32 -12.65
N LEU A 87 7.67 -14.23 -13.30
CA LEU A 87 7.54 -14.08 -14.75
C LEU A 87 7.97 -15.38 -15.42
N THR A 88 7.09 -15.95 -16.24
CA THR A 88 7.40 -17.15 -17.04
C THR A 88 8.61 -16.87 -17.93
N ALA A 89 9.36 -17.90 -18.31
CA ALA A 89 10.55 -17.75 -19.15
C ALA A 89 10.28 -16.94 -20.43
N THR A 90 9.10 -17.12 -21.03
CA THR A 90 8.63 -16.37 -22.20
C THR A 90 8.45 -14.88 -21.91
N GLN A 91 7.80 -14.53 -20.79
CA GLN A 91 7.60 -13.13 -20.39
C GLN A 91 8.94 -12.42 -20.11
N ARG A 92 9.90 -13.12 -19.49
CA ARG A 92 11.26 -12.59 -19.27
C ARG A 92 11.99 -12.33 -20.59
N SER A 93 11.86 -13.25 -21.55
CA SER A 93 12.49 -13.12 -22.87
C SER A 93 11.94 -11.90 -23.64
N VAL A 94 10.62 -11.71 -23.64
CA VAL A 94 9.98 -10.53 -24.26
C VAL A 94 10.44 -9.24 -23.59
N LEU A 95 10.48 -9.20 -22.26
CA LEU A 95 10.93 -8.02 -21.51
C LEU A 95 12.40 -7.68 -21.80
N ASN A 96 13.27 -8.68 -21.88
CA ASN A 96 14.67 -8.51 -22.26
C ASN A 96 14.82 -8.02 -23.70
N GLY A 97 14.06 -8.58 -24.64
CA GLY A 97 14.05 -8.11 -26.04
C GLY A 97 13.65 -6.64 -26.15
N TYR A 98 12.64 -6.23 -25.37
CA TYR A 98 12.19 -4.84 -25.33
C TYR A 98 13.22 -3.90 -24.68
N TYR A 99 13.87 -4.33 -23.59
CA TYR A 99 14.96 -3.58 -22.97
C TYR A 99 16.13 -3.35 -23.95
N GLN A 100 16.51 -4.36 -24.72
CA GLN A 100 17.55 -4.24 -25.74
C GLN A 100 17.15 -3.32 -26.89
N TYR A 101 15.88 -3.36 -27.30
CA TYR A 101 15.34 -2.41 -28.29
C TYR A 101 15.47 -0.95 -27.82
N LEU A 102 15.10 -0.66 -26.57
CA LEU A 102 15.20 0.69 -26.01
C LEU A 102 16.66 1.16 -25.89
N ARG A 103 17.60 0.27 -25.54
CA ARG A 103 19.03 0.58 -25.59
C ARG A 103 19.52 0.87 -27.01
N GLY A 104 19.06 0.10 -28.00
CA GLY A 104 19.38 0.34 -29.41
C GLY A 104 18.89 1.71 -29.91
N LYS A 105 17.80 2.23 -29.32
CA LYS A 105 17.30 3.59 -29.55
C LYS A 105 18.08 4.68 -28.80
N ARG A 106 19.14 4.32 -28.06
CA ARG A 106 20.02 5.24 -27.30
C ARG A 106 19.29 6.06 -26.23
N TYR A 107 18.21 5.52 -25.68
CA TYR A 107 17.57 6.12 -24.51
C TYR A 107 18.50 6.07 -23.30
N SER A 108 18.42 7.08 -22.44
CA SER A 108 19.18 7.10 -21.19
C SER A 108 18.68 6.01 -20.23
N GLU A 109 19.54 5.54 -19.33
CA GLU A 109 19.18 4.50 -18.34
C GLU A 109 17.96 4.89 -17.49
N SER A 110 17.78 6.18 -17.17
CA SER A 110 16.60 6.67 -16.43
C SER A 110 15.32 6.59 -17.26
N THR A 111 15.40 6.86 -18.57
CA THR A 111 14.29 6.72 -19.51
C THR A 111 13.89 5.25 -19.67
N ILE A 112 14.87 4.37 -19.86
CA ILE A 112 14.63 2.92 -20.01
C ILE A 112 13.96 2.38 -18.76
N LYS A 113 14.47 2.73 -17.58
CA LYS A 113 13.88 2.32 -16.29
C LYS A 113 12.43 2.77 -16.13
N THR A 114 12.13 4.01 -16.53
CA THR A 114 10.77 4.57 -16.44
C THR A 114 9.80 3.81 -17.36
N ILE A 115 10.21 3.53 -18.60
CA ILE A 115 9.38 2.80 -19.56
C ILE A 115 9.19 1.34 -19.13
N SER A 116 10.27 0.64 -18.74
CA SER A 116 10.17 -0.76 -18.26
C SER A 116 9.27 -0.90 -17.04
N PHE A 117 9.29 0.07 -16.12
CA PHE A 117 8.41 0.08 -14.95
C PHE A 117 6.93 0.23 -15.33
N SER A 118 6.60 1.04 -16.34
CA SER A 118 5.23 1.19 -16.85
C SER A 118 4.68 -0.13 -17.41
N PHE A 119 5.49 -0.93 -18.10
CA PHE A 119 5.08 -2.22 -18.66
C PHE A 119 4.85 -3.31 -17.59
N GLN A 120 5.51 -3.22 -16.45
CA GLN A 120 5.40 -4.21 -15.37
C GLN A 120 4.19 -3.98 -14.45
N ASN A 121 3.53 -2.82 -14.55
CA ASN A 121 2.38 -2.42 -13.72
C ASN A 121 1.06 -2.34 -14.52
N LEU A 122 1.01 -2.95 -15.71
CA LEU A 122 -0.17 -3.05 -16.56
C LEU A 122 -0.95 -4.35 -16.30
#